data_AF-A0A6I1RCK1-F1
#
_entry.id   AF-A0A6I1RCK1-F1
#
_cell.length_a   1.000
_cell.length_b   1.000
_cell.length_c   1.000
_cell.angle_alpha   90.00
_cell.angle_beta   90.00
_cell.angle_gamma   90.00
#
_symmetry.space_group_name_H-M   'P 1'
#
loop_
_entity.id
_entity.type
_entity.pdbx_description
1 polymer ?
#
loop_
_entity_poly.entity_id
_entity_poly.type
_entity_poly.pdbx_seq_one_letter_code
_entity_poly.pdbx_strand_id
1 'polypeptide(L)'
;IQPAFDPKKKDFKLELPEAHRDLAPAVIDLLSAYQIERHIRKEKDEGVNRLKKEALLDENFKALWERIKPKTTYRVEFETEKLVRQAVDAVKWMEKIEIPKIQLLTGQVDVTKGGVTGRAVSAAEEPAGFGHRPLPDILAYLQNETELTRSTLVRILKESGRLGDFFNNPQRFMDAVAAILKYELHRLIVDGIKYERLPAGGPEAEWEQGLFKNEELINYLNALPVKHSIYEYVVYESDVEREFAKKLDGREDIKLFVKLPGWFEVDTPVGKYNPDWAILKHYDETVYLVRETKGTKDFLKLRTSEADKVRCGQKHFEALDVPFAVAVTAE
;
A
#
# COMPACT_ATOMS: atom_id res chain seq x y z
N ILE A 1 15.66 -28.15 -28.51
CA ILE A 1 15.36 -27.69 -29.89
C ILE A 1 16.70 -27.57 -30.61
N GLN A 2 16.86 -28.14 -31.80
CA GLN A 2 18.13 -28.05 -32.53
C GLN A 2 18.40 -26.60 -32.95
N PRO A 3 19.67 -26.16 -33.05
CA PRO A 3 20.02 -24.82 -33.55
C PRO A 3 19.51 -24.53 -34.98
N ALA A 4 19.17 -25.57 -35.73
CA ALA A 4 18.62 -25.48 -37.08
C ALA A 4 17.13 -25.11 -37.13
N PHE A 5 16.40 -25.22 -36.00
CA PHE A 5 14.99 -24.82 -35.91
C PHE A 5 14.89 -23.33 -35.55
N ASP A 6 14.88 -22.49 -36.58
CA ASP A 6 14.79 -21.03 -36.45
C ASP A 6 13.67 -20.47 -37.35
N PRO A 7 12.44 -20.37 -36.83
CA PRO A 7 11.30 -19.88 -37.59
C PRO A 7 11.38 -18.39 -37.97
N LYS A 8 12.39 -17.63 -37.51
CA LYS A 8 12.60 -16.21 -37.88
C LYS A 8 13.47 -16.04 -39.13
N LYS A 9 14.19 -17.07 -39.57
CA LYS A 9 14.96 -17.02 -40.82
C LYS A 9 14.02 -17.07 -42.02
N LYS A 10 14.25 -16.19 -43.00
CA LYS A 10 13.45 -16.11 -44.24
C LYS A 10 13.39 -17.42 -45.03
N ASP A 11 14.40 -18.29 -44.88
CA ASP A 11 14.51 -19.56 -45.61
C ASP A 11 14.09 -20.80 -44.79
N PHE A 12 13.48 -20.61 -43.62
CA PHE A 12 13.08 -21.72 -42.76
C PHE A 12 11.83 -22.43 -43.33
N LYS A 13 11.98 -23.71 -43.69
CA LYS A 13 10.87 -24.59 -44.06
C LYS A 13 10.93 -25.86 -43.22
N LEU A 14 9.81 -26.17 -42.56
CA LEU A 14 9.65 -27.43 -41.84
C LEU A 14 9.06 -28.46 -42.82
N GLU A 15 9.89 -29.36 -43.31
CA GLU A 15 9.45 -30.45 -44.18
C GLU A 15 8.85 -31.59 -43.35
N LEU A 16 7.52 -31.70 -43.37
CA LEU A 16 6.80 -32.83 -42.78
C LEU A 16 6.37 -33.82 -43.88
N PRO A 17 6.26 -35.13 -43.56
CA PRO A 17 5.72 -36.13 -44.48
C PRO A 17 4.33 -35.72 -45.01
N GLU A 18 3.98 -36.17 -46.21
CA GLU A 18 2.80 -35.69 -46.95
C GLU A 18 1.49 -35.71 -46.16
N ALA A 19 1.30 -36.73 -45.33
CA ALA A 19 0.12 -36.89 -44.49
C ALA A 19 -0.02 -35.85 -43.35
N HIS A 20 1.03 -35.08 -43.05
CA HIS A 20 1.09 -34.16 -41.90
C HIS A 20 1.51 -32.74 -42.28
N ARG A 21 1.53 -32.40 -43.57
CA ARG A 21 1.91 -31.04 -44.04
C ARG A 21 1.04 -29.95 -43.42
N ASP A 22 -0.24 -30.24 -43.20
CA ASP A 22 -1.21 -29.29 -42.62
C ASP A 22 -0.93 -28.95 -41.15
N LEU A 23 -0.17 -29.80 -40.44
CA LEU A 23 0.20 -29.59 -39.03
C LEU A 23 1.47 -28.74 -38.88
N ALA A 24 2.16 -28.39 -39.97
CA ALA A 24 3.40 -27.62 -39.92
C ALA A 24 3.26 -26.30 -39.13
N PRO A 25 2.20 -25.49 -39.29
CA PRO A 25 2.04 -24.26 -38.50
C PRO A 25 1.87 -24.52 -37.00
N ALA A 26 1.11 -25.56 -36.63
CA ALA A 26 0.87 -25.92 -35.24
C ALA A 26 2.13 -26.45 -34.55
N VAL A 27 2.92 -27.25 -35.27
CA VAL A 27 4.23 -27.75 -34.79
C VAL A 27 5.22 -26.61 -34.63
N ILE A 28 5.21 -25.63 -35.55
CA ILE A 28 6.06 -24.45 -35.44
C ILE A 28 5.72 -23.63 -34.20
N ASP A 29 4.43 -23.41 -33.93
CA ASP A 29 3.99 -22.61 -32.78
C ASP A 29 4.30 -23.31 -31.44
N LEU A 30 4.04 -24.62 -31.36
CA LEU A 30 4.36 -25.44 -30.20
C LEU A 30 5.88 -25.42 -29.90
N LEU A 31 6.72 -25.66 -30.90
CA LEU A 31 8.16 -25.65 -30.72
C LEU A 31 8.69 -24.24 -30.42
N SER A 32 8.10 -23.20 -31.00
CA SER A 32 8.42 -21.82 -30.67
C SER A 32 8.11 -21.49 -29.20
N ALA A 33 7.03 -22.04 -28.63
CA ALA A 33 6.71 -21.87 -27.21
C ALA A 33 7.75 -22.50 -26.25
N TYR A 34 8.52 -23.48 -26.71
CA TYR A 34 9.63 -24.09 -25.94
C TYR A 34 11.00 -23.45 -26.21
N GLN A 35 11.10 -22.44 -27.09
CA GLN A 35 12.34 -21.69 -27.26
C GLN A 35 12.58 -20.79 -26.05
N ILE A 36 13.70 -21.03 -25.37
CA ILE A 36 14.13 -20.27 -24.19
C ILE A 36 14.24 -18.77 -24.51
N GLU A 37 14.57 -18.39 -25.75
CA GLU A 37 14.60 -16.99 -26.22
C GLU A 37 13.24 -16.25 -26.12
N ARG A 38 12.10 -16.95 -26.18
CA ARG A 38 10.77 -16.35 -25.89
C ARG A 38 10.55 -16.13 -24.39
N HIS A 39 11.29 -16.85 -23.54
CA HIS A 39 11.23 -16.78 -22.07
C HIS A 39 12.34 -15.90 -21.48
N ILE A 40 13.41 -15.63 -22.22
CA ILE A 40 14.44 -14.65 -21.87
C ILE A 40 13.90 -13.26 -22.21
N ARG A 41 13.26 -12.64 -21.22
CA ARG A 41 13.04 -11.19 -21.23
C ARG A 41 14.32 -10.54 -20.68
N LYS A 42 14.76 -9.43 -21.28
CA LYS A 42 15.78 -8.59 -20.64
C LYS A 42 15.30 -8.27 -19.22
N GLU A 43 16.15 -8.46 -18.22
CA GLU A 43 15.80 -8.13 -16.83
C GLU A 43 15.67 -6.61 -16.64
N LYS A 44 16.48 -5.84 -17.38
CA LYS A 44 16.47 -4.38 -17.40
C LYS A 44 16.78 -3.85 -18.80
N ASP A 45 16.06 -2.83 -19.23
CA ASP A 45 16.40 -2.01 -20.40
C ASP A 45 16.47 -0.56 -19.92
N GLU A 46 17.62 -0.19 -19.37
CA GLU A 46 17.84 1.11 -18.75
C GLU A 46 18.14 2.18 -19.80
N GLY A 47 17.45 3.30 -19.69
CA GLY A 47 17.76 4.48 -20.48
C GLY A 47 17.31 5.77 -19.82
N VAL A 48 17.69 6.88 -20.45
CA VAL A 48 17.46 8.22 -19.91
C VAL A 48 16.05 8.67 -20.26
N ASN A 49 15.23 8.93 -19.25
CA ASN A 49 13.97 9.63 -19.44
C ASN A 49 14.23 11.13 -19.58
N ARG A 50 14.02 11.68 -20.77
CA ARG A 50 14.23 13.10 -21.01
C ARG A 50 13.04 13.89 -20.54
N LEU A 51 13.35 14.95 -19.79
CA LEU A 51 12.37 15.94 -19.38
C LEU A 51 12.06 16.88 -20.55
N LYS A 52 10.78 17.04 -20.89
CA LYS A 52 10.31 17.97 -21.92
C LYS A 52 10.37 19.39 -21.35
N LYS A 53 11.45 20.11 -21.62
CA LYS A 53 11.66 21.49 -21.13
C LYS A 53 10.52 22.45 -21.51
N GLU A 54 9.90 22.22 -22.67
CA GLU A 54 8.72 22.97 -23.12
C GLU A 54 7.52 22.80 -22.18
N ALA A 55 7.30 21.60 -21.64
CA ALA A 55 6.21 21.32 -20.72
C ALA A 55 6.42 21.95 -19.33
N LEU A 56 7.67 22.17 -18.89
CA LEU A 56 7.96 22.92 -17.65
C LEU A 56 7.74 24.41 -17.78
N LEU A 57 7.97 24.94 -18.97
CA LEU A 57 7.79 26.36 -19.26
C LEU A 57 6.34 26.72 -19.56
N ASP A 58 5.48 25.71 -19.77
CA ASP A 58 4.05 25.89 -19.98
C ASP A 58 3.39 26.56 -18.76
N GLU A 59 2.61 27.61 -19.02
CA GLU A 59 1.86 28.34 -18.01
C GLU A 59 0.83 27.44 -17.30
N ASN A 60 0.30 26.43 -18.01
CA ASN A 60 -0.62 25.45 -17.41
C ASN A 60 0.07 24.61 -16.33
N PHE A 61 1.32 24.18 -16.59
CA PHE A 61 2.10 23.44 -15.60
C PHE A 61 2.49 24.32 -14.41
N LYS A 62 2.94 25.56 -14.65
CA LYS A 62 3.25 26.50 -13.57
C LYS A 62 2.03 26.73 -12.68
N ALA A 63 0.85 26.93 -13.26
CA ALA A 63 -0.37 27.13 -12.51
C ALA A 63 -0.79 25.88 -11.70
N LEU A 64 -0.56 24.68 -12.23
CA LEU A 64 -0.75 23.42 -11.48
C LEU A 64 0.25 23.35 -10.32
N TRP A 65 1.53 23.59 -10.61
CA TRP A 65 2.61 23.50 -9.64
C TRP A 65 2.43 24.49 -8.49
N GLU A 66 2.10 25.74 -8.78
CA GLU A 66 1.87 26.78 -7.75
C GLU A 66 0.74 26.41 -6.77
N ARG A 67 -0.22 25.59 -7.19
CA ARG A 67 -1.32 25.12 -6.32
C ARG A 67 -0.93 23.93 -5.45
N ILE A 68 -0.09 23.03 -5.96
CA ILE A 68 0.29 21.79 -5.25
C ILE A 68 1.64 21.87 -4.53
N LYS A 69 2.48 22.86 -4.86
CA LYS A 69 3.80 23.06 -4.25
C LYS A 69 3.80 23.47 -2.77
N PRO A 70 2.77 24.10 -2.19
CA PRO A 70 2.85 24.53 -0.79
C PRO A 70 2.81 23.32 0.14
N LYS A 71 3.83 23.19 0.99
CA LYS A 71 3.83 22.19 2.06
C LYS A 71 2.88 22.62 3.16
N THR A 72 2.20 21.64 3.74
CA THR A 72 1.32 21.87 4.89
C THR A 72 1.88 21.18 6.11
N THR A 73 1.70 21.80 7.27
CA THR A 73 1.81 21.10 8.55
C THR A 73 0.43 20.65 9.01
N TYR A 74 0.38 19.69 9.92
CA TYR A 74 -0.88 19.21 10.48
C TYR A 74 -0.96 19.49 11.98
N ARG A 75 -2.18 19.76 12.44
CA ARG A 75 -2.54 19.79 13.84
C ARG A 75 -3.65 18.77 14.07
N VAL A 76 -3.51 17.97 15.11
CA VAL A 76 -4.53 16.97 15.47
C VAL A 76 -5.36 17.53 16.61
N GLU A 77 -6.67 17.65 16.39
CA GLU A 77 -7.64 17.99 17.42
C GLU A 77 -8.51 16.77 17.70
N PHE A 78 -8.44 16.24 18.93
CA PHE A 78 -9.31 15.15 19.35
C PHE A 78 -9.81 15.34 20.78
N GLU A 79 -10.98 14.79 21.05
CA GLU A 79 -11.59 14.82 22.37
C GLU A 79 -11.25 13.54 23.16
N THR A 80 -10.60 13.70 24.31
CA THR A 80 -10.24 12.58 25.18
C THR A 80 -11.47 11.76 25.62
N GLU A 81 -12.61 12.41 25.85
CA GLU A 81 -13.85 11.72 26.21
C GLU A 81 -14.36 10.81 25.09
N LYS A 82 -14.21 11.23 23.83
CA LYS A 82 -14.59 10.42 22.67
C LYS A 82 -13.69 9.19 22.57
N LEU A 83 -12.37 9.36 22.79
CA LEU A 83 -11.41 8.25 22.84
C LEU A 83 -11.79 7.23 23.93
N VAL A 84 -12.05 7.70 25.16
CA VAL A 84 -12.40 6.80 26.26
C VAL A 84 -13.67 6.00 25.94
N ARG A 85 -14.73 6.64 25.45
CA ARG A 85 -15.98 5.95 25.11
C ARG A 85 -15.78 4.89 24.03
N GLN A 86 -15.12 5.25 22.93
CA GLN A 86 -14.87 4.33 21.82
C GLN A 86 -13.96 3.17 22.23
N ALA A 87 -12.90 3.45 23.00
CA ALA A 87 -12.01 2.42 23.53
C ALA A 87 -12.73 1.46 24.49
N VAL A 88 -13.56 1.98 25.39
CA VAL A 88 -14.36 1.17 26.32
C VAL A 88 -15.30 0.23 25.55
N ASP A 89 -15.98 0.74 24.54
CA ASP A 89 -16.88 -0.07 23.72
C ASP A 89 -16.09 -1.13 22.93
N ALA A 90 -14.99 -0.76 22.29
CA ALA A 90 -14.16 -1.71 21.54
C ALA A 90 -13.57 -2.82 22.43
N VAL A 91 -13.10 -2.50 23.64
CA VAL A 91 -12.60 -3.49 24.61
C VAL A 91 -13.74 -4.40 25.11
N LYS A 92 -14.97 -3.90 25.25
CA LYS A 92 -16.12 -4.76 25.62
C LYS A 92 -16.43 -5.83 24.58
N TRP A 93 -16.29 -5.49 23.30
CA TRP A 93 -16.56 -6.37 22.16
C TRP A 93 -15.38 -7.28 21.79
N MET A 94 -14.26 -7.21 22.51
CA MET A 94 -13.10 -8.05 22.23
C MET A 94 -13.40 -9.54 22.45
N GLU A 95 -12.72 -10.38 21.67
CA GLU A 95 -12.81 -11.84 21.80
C GLU A 95 -12.50 -12.29 23.24
N LYS A 96 -13.22 -13.30 23.72
CA LYS A 96 -13.01 -13.82 25.06
C LYS A 96 -11.61 -14.42 25.18
N ILE A 97 -10.89 -14.02 26.22
CA ILE A 97 -9.56 -14.54 26.49
C ILE A 97 -9.69 -15.83 27.27
N GLU A 98 -9.45 -16.93 26.56
CA GLU A 98 -9.46 -18.27 27.14
C GLU A 98 -8.21 -18.53 27.98
N ILE A 99 -8.38 -19.40 28.98
CA ILE A 99 -7.28 -19.94 29.77
C ILE A 99 -6.42 -20.81 28.84
N PRO A 100 -5.10 -20.58 28.75
CA PRO A 100 -4.26 -21.38 27.88
C PRO A 100 -4.29 -22.85 28.31
N LYS A 101 -4.35 -23.75 27.33
CA LYS A 101 -4.38 -25.20 27.54
C LYS A 101 -3.04 -25.79 27.12
N ILE A 102 -2.46 -26.64 27.96
CA ILE A 102 -1.29 -27.44 27.60
C ILE A 102 -1.80 -28.77 27.07
N GLN A 103 -1.49 -29.06 25.81
CA GLN A 103 -1.72 -30.35 25.19
C GLN A 103 -0.48 -31.23 25.35
N LEU A 104 -0.59 -32.28 26.16
CA LEU A 104 0.45 -33.29 26.30
C LEU A 104 0.13 -34.46 25.37
N LEU A 105 0.90 -34.60 24.29
CA LEU A 105 0.81 -35.70 23.34
C LEU A 105 1.94 -36.70 23.63
N THR A 106 1.57 -37.89 24.11
CA THR A 106 2.53 -38.98 24.31
C THR A 106 2.44 -39.93 23.12
N GLY A 107 3.53 -40.08 22.38
CA GLY A 107 3.67 -41.06 21.30
C GLY A 107 4.61 -42.18 21.70
N GLN A 108 4.26 -43.41 21.35
CA GLN A 108 5.16 -44.56 21.42
C GLN A 108 5.64 -44.89 20.02
N VAL A 109 6.94 -45.12 19.92
CA VAL A 109 7.60 -45.48 18.67
C VAL A 109 7.97 -46.95 18.76
N ASP A 110 7.36 -47.77 17.92
CA ASP A 110 7.67 -49.19 17.80
C ASP A 110 8.48 -49.44 16.52
N VAL A 111 9.57 -50.18 16.65
CA VAL A 111 10.42 -50.58 15.53
C VAL A 111 10.10 -52.02 15.18
N THR A 112 9.50 -52.23 14.01
CA THR A 112 9.15 -53.57 13.49
C THR A 112 10.03 -53.93 12.29
N LYS A 113 10.04 -55.20 11.87
CA LYS A 113 10.81 -55.65 10.69
C LYS A 113 10.44 -54.93 9.39
N GLY A 114 9.27 -54.27 9.34
CA GLY A 114 8.80 -53.48 8.19
C GLY A 114 9.09 -51.97 8.27
N GLY A 115 9.69 -51.47 9.36
CA GLY A 115 10.00 -50.05 9.56
C GLY A 115 9.61 -49.52 10.95
N VAL A 116 9.73 -48.20 11.12
CA VAL A 116 9.37 -47.48 12.35
C VAL A 116 7.91 -47.02 12.24
N THR A 117 7.07 -47.39 13.21
CA THR A 117 5.67 -46.96 13.29
C THR A 117 5.44 -46.19 14.59
N GLY A 118 4.87 -44.99 14.49
CA GLY A 118 4.48 -44.18 15.65
C GLY A 118 2.98 -44.35 15.95
N ARG A 119 2.63 -44.56 17.22
CA ARG A 119 1.24 -44.59 17.70
C ARG A 119 1.06 -43.57 18.81
N ALA A 120 0.04 -42.73 18.71
CA ALA A 120 -0.36 -41.85 19.81
C ALA A 120 -0.92 -42.71 20.97
N VAL A 121 -0.31 -42.60 22.14
CA VAL A 121 -0.64 -43.38 23.35
C VAL A 121 -1.61 -42.63 24.23
N SER A 122 -1.44 -41.31 24.38
CA SER A 122 -2.36 -40.47 25.13
C SER A 122 -2.32 -39.02 24.66
N ALA A 123 -3.45 -38.34 24.81
CA ALA A 123 -3.58 -36.91 24.69
C ALA A 123 -4.27 -36.40 25.97
N ALA A 124 -3.61 -35.50 26.69
CA ALA A 124 -4.18 -34.83 27.87
C ALA A 124 -4.22 -33.32 27.63
N GLU A 125 -5.35 -32.68 27.94
CA GLU A 125 -5.47 -31.23 27.99
C GLU A 125 -5.51 -30.79 29.45
N GLU A 126 -4.51 -30.03 29.89
CA GLU A 126 -4.53 -29.41 31.22
C GLU A 126 -4.68 -27.89 31.09
N PRO A 127 -5.63 -27.27 31.81
CA PRO A 127 -5.74 -25.81 31.85
C PRO A 127 -4.55 -25.23 32.62
N ALA A 128 -3.70 -24.49 31.92
CA ALA A 128 -2.58 -23.77 32.52
C ALA A 128 -3.05 -22.38 32.96
N GLY A 129 -3.85 -22.34 34.02
CA GLY A 129 -4.20 -21.08 34.69
C GLY A 129 -2.94 -20.29 35.08
N PHE A 130 -3.04 -18.97 35.09
CA PHE A 130 -1.90 -18.12 35.46
C PHE A 130 -1.47 -18.34 36.93
N GLY A 131 -2.37 -18.84 37.80
CA GLY A 131 -2.07 -19.29 39.16
C GLY A 131 -1.57 -18.17 40.06
N HIS A 132 -0.63 -18.48 40.97
CA HIS A 132 0.04 -17.52 41.87
C HIS A 132 1.26 -16.81 41.26
N ARG A 133 1.37 -16.74 39.93
CA ARG A 133 2.47 -16.01 39.28
C ARG A 133 2.37 -14.50 39.52
N PRO A 134 3.50 -13.78 39.61
CA PRO A 134 3.48 -12.33 39.71
C PRO A 134 2.77 -11.74 38.48
N LEU A 135 1.77 -10.89 38.74
CA LEU A 135 1.04 -10.21 37.68
C LEU A 135 1.92 -9.13 37.05
N PRO A 136 1.94 -9.02 35.72
CA PRO A 136 2.66 -7.95 35.05
C PRO A 136 2.00 -6.59 35.29
N ASP A 137 2.77 -5.52 35.18
CA ASP A 137 2.24 -4.15 35.25
C ASP A 137 1.55 -3.78 33.94
N ILE A 138 0.23 -3.97 33.91
CA ILE A 138 -0.62 -3.64 32.78
C ILE A 138 -0.55 -2.15 32.42
N LEU A 139 -0.43 -1.25 33.39
CA LEU A 139 -0.45 0.19 33.12
C LEU A 139 0.86 0.62 32.48
N ALA A 140 2.00 0.12 32.95
CA ALA A 140 3.28 0.41 32.35
C ALA A 140 3.36 -0.13 30.91
N TYR A 141 2.87 -1.36 30.67
CA TYR A 141 2.82 -1.93 29.33
C TYR A 141 1.96 -1.10 28.38
N LEU A 142 0.70 -0.84 28.75
CA LEU A 142 -0.22 -0.07 27.91
C LEU A 142 0.24 1.37 27.71
N GLN A 143 0.88 1.98 28.71
CA GLN A 143 1.43 3.34 28.59
C GLN A 143 2.59 3.40 27.59
N ASN A 144 3.50 2.42 27.61
CA ASN A 144 4.60 2.36 26.63
C ASN A 144 4.07 2.10 25.21
N GLU A 145 3.00 1.34 25.07
CA GLU A 145 2.43 1.02 23.76
C GLU A 145 1.55 2.14 23.20
N THR A 146 0.84 2.91 24.03
CA THR A 146 -0.19 3.87 23.58
C THR A 146 0.11 5.33 23.89
N GLU A 147 1.14 5.62 24.69
CA GLU A 147 1.51 6.94 25.20
C GLU A 147 0.39 7.67 25.97
N LEU A 148 -0.72 6.97 26.28
CA LEU A 148 -1.83 7.52 27.05
C LEU A 148 -1.46 7.68 28.53
N THR A 149 -2.09 8.67 29.18
CA THR A 149 -1.92 8.88 30.62
C THR A 149 -2.49 7.72 31.42
N ARG A 150 -1.83 7.39 32.54
CA ARG A 150 -2.27 6.31 33.44
C ARG A 150 -3.71 6.49 33.91
N SER A 151 -4.16 7.72 34.15
CA SER A 151 -5.55 8.02 34.55
C SER A 151 -6.56 7.59 33.48
N THR A 152 -6.26 7.85 32.20
CA THR A 152 -7.09 7.46 31.05
C THR A 152 -7.15 5.94 30.90
N LEU A 153 -6.00 5.27 30.99
CA LEU A 153 -5.93 3.80 30.90
C LEU A 153 -6.70 3.12 32.03
N VAL A 154 -6.54 3.58 33.27
CA VAL A 154 -7.30 3.06 34.42
C VAL A 154 -8.79 3.23 34.21
N ARG A 155 -9.21 4.37 33.68
CA ARG A 155 -10.63 4.64 33.39
C ARG A 155 -11.18 3.68 32.33
N ILE A 156 -10.48 3.51 31.21
CA ILE A 156 -10.88 2.57 30.15
C ILE A 156 -10.98 1.14 30.69
N LEU A 157 -9.97 0.67 31.44
CA LEU A 157 -9.95 -0.68 31.99
C LEU A 157 -11.11 -0.91 32.97
N LYS A 158 -11.40 0.06 33.86
CA LYS A 158 -12.52 -0.04 34.81
C LYS A 158 -13.88 -0.02 34.11
N GLU A 159 -14.10 0.91 33.18
CA GLU A 159 -15.38 1.07 32.47
C GLU A 159 -15.63 -0.06 31.46
N SER A 160 -14.58 -0.76 30.99
CA SER A 160 -14.72 -1.91 30.09
C SER A 160 -15.39 -3.12 30.74
N GLY A 161 -15.26 -3.30 32.07
CA GLY A 161 -15.76 -4.49 32.77
C GLY A 161 -15.03 -5.80 32.44
N ARG A 162 -13.96 -5.78 31.64
CA ARG A 162 -13.22 -6.98 31.18
C ARG A 162 -11.96 -7.31 31.98
N LEU A 163 -11.70 -6.59 33.08
CA LEU A 163 -10.54 -6.83 33.96
C LEU A 163 -10.42 -8.28 34.47
N GLY A 164 -11.52 -9.03 34.54
CA GLY A 164 -11.48 -10.46 34.89
C GLY A 164 -10.67 -11.31 33.91
N ASP A 165 -10.66 -10.96 32.63
CA ASP A 165 -9.94 -11.71 31.58
C ASP A 165 -8.42 -11.61 31.72
N PHE A 166 -7.94 -10.54 32.35
CA PHE A 166 -6.52 -10.36 32.64
C PHE A 166 -5.96 -11.52 33.47
N PHE A 167 -6.75 -12.09 34.39
CA PHE A 167 -6.31 -13.21 35.22
C PHE A 167 -6.27 -14.55 34.47
N ASN A 168 -6.96 -14.67 33.33
CA ASN A 168 -6.93 -15.87 32.50
C ASN A 168 -5.61 -15.96 31.71
N ASN A 169 -5.24 -14.85 31.06
CA ASN A 169 -4.00 -14.73 30.30
C ASN A 169 -3.55 -13.25 30.25
N PRO A 170 -2.69 -12.81 31.19
CA PRO A 170 -2.26 -11.43 31.28
C PRO A 170 -1.63 -10.89 29.99
N GLN A 171 -0.76 -11.68 29.36
CA GLN A 171 -0.05 -11.26 28.14
C GLN A 171 -1.03 -11.05 26.98
N ARG A 172 -1.89 -12.03 26.70
CA ARG A 172 -2.87 -11.93 25.62
C ARG A 172 -3.87 -10.79 25.87
N PHE A 173 -4.24 -10.54 27.12
CA PHE A 173 -5.09 -9.39 27.50
C PHE A 173 -4.41 -8.06 27.20
N MET A 174 -3.17 -7.91 27.65
CA MET A 174 -2.38 -6.70 27.42
C MET A 174 -2.19 -6.43 25.92
N ASP A 175 -1.87 -7.46 25.14
CA ASP A 175 -1.67 -7.33 23.68
C ASP A 175 -2.97 -6.97 22.96
N ALA A 176 -4.09 -7.61 23.32
CA ALA A 176 -5.39 -7.32 22.72
C ALA A 176 -5.85 -5.89 23.04
N VAL A 177 -5.76 -5.46 24.30
CA VAL A 177 -6.13 -4.10 24.71
C VAL A 177 -5.21 -3.07 24.06
N ALA A 178 -3.89 -3.30 24.03
CA ALA A 178 -2.95 -2.41 23.38
C ALA A 178 -3.28 -2.22 21.89
N ALA A 179 -3.56 -3.31 21.17
CA ALA A 179 -3.92 -3.26 19.76
C ALA A 179 -5.23 -2.48 19.52
N ILE A 180 -6.25 -2.70 20.35
CA ILE A 180 -7.53 -1.96 20.26
C ILE A 180 -7.31 -0.47 20.53
N LEU A 181 -6.57 -0.12 21.58
CA LEU A 181 -6.29 1.28 21.92
C LEU A 181 -5.50 1.99 20.83
N LYS A 182 -4.49 1.35 20.25
CA LYS A 182 -3.72 1.89 19.11
C LYS A 182 -4.62 2.14 17.91
N TYR A 183 -5.49 1.18 17.59
CA TYR A 183 -6.42 1.31 16.47
C TYR A 183 -7.39 2.50 16.66
N GLU A 184 -8.00 2.61 17.83
CA GLU A 184 -8.93 3.70 18.15
C GLU A 184 -8.22 5.06 18.21
N LEU A 185 -7.01 5.13 18.76
CA LEU A 185 -6.18 6.32 18.78
C LEU A 185 -5.83 6.78 17.36
N HIS A 186 -5.33 5.88 16.51
CA HIS A 186 -5.00 6.19 15.12
C HIS A 186 -6.23 6.70 14.36
N ARG A 187 -7.39 6.05 14.53
CA ARG A 187 -8.63 6.48 13.88
C ARG A 187 -9.02 7.90 14.28
N LEU A 188 -8.96 8.22 15.58
CA LEU A 188 -9.28 9.56 16.07
C LEU A 188 -8.27 10.61 15.62
N ILE A 189 -6.99 10.26 15.53
CA ILE A 189 -5.96 11.15 15.01
C ILE A 189 -6.24 11.49 13.54
N VAL A 190 -6.57 10.50 12.71
CA VAL A 190 -6.90 10.69 11.29
C VAL A 190 -8.22 11.48 11.13
N ASP A 191 -9.21 11.20 11.96
CA ASP A 191 -10.48 11.94 11.99
C ASP A 191 -10.28 13.41 12.38
N GLY A 192 -9.39 13.68 13.35
CA GLY A 192 -9.15 14.98 13.96
C GLY A 192 -8.07 15.82 13.27
N ILE A 193 -7.41 15.29 12.23
CA ILE A 193 -6.35 16.02 11.54
C ILE A 193 -6.93 17.24 10.80
N LYS A 194 -6.28 18.39 11.01
CA LYS A 194 -6.48 19.63 10.27
C LYS A 194 -5.14 20.05 9.67
N TYR A 195 -5.14 20.42 8.41
CA TYR A 195 -3.95 20.89 7.70
C TYR A 195 -3.93 22.40 7.64
N GLU A 196 -2.76 22.96 7.91
CA GLU A 196 -2.48 24.39 7.78
C GLU A 196 -1.30 24.58 6.83
N ARG A 197 -1.40 25.57 5.95
CA ARG A 197 -0.32 25.91 5.01
C ARG A 197 0.87 26.44 5.80
N LEU A 198 2.08 25.99 5.46
CA LEU A 198 3.28 26.60 6.03
C LEU A 198 3.38 28.06 5.56
N PRO A 199 3.79 28.98 6.44
CA PRO A 199 3.97 30.38 6.06
C PRO A 199 5.01 30.50 4.93
N ALA A 200 4.64 31.21 3.87
CA ALA A 200 5.48 31.42 2.71
C ALA A 200 6.81 32.10 3.10
N GLY A 201 7.93 31.57 2.60
CA GLY A 201 9.28 32.11 2.83
C GLY A 201 10.17 31.32 3.81
N GLY A 202 9.69 30.22 4.37
CA GLY A 202 10.54 29.26 5.09
C GLY A 202 11.33 28.35 4.13
N PRO A 203 12.55 27.90 4.47
CA PRO A 203 13.37 27.02 3.62
C PRO A 203 12.72 25.65 3.32
N GLU A 204 11.66 25.27 4.03
CA GLU A 204 10.90 24.04 3.82
C GLU A 204 9.40 24.28 3.52
N ALA A 205 9.01 25.51 3.17
CA ALA A 205 7.60 25.86 2.98
C ALA A 205 7.02 25.35 1.64
N GLU A 206 7.87 25.08 0.64
CA GLU A 206 7.44 24.69 -0.71
C GLU A 206 8.32 23.57 -1.27
N TRP A 207 7.75 22.74 -2.16
CA TRP A 207 8.55 21.85 -3.00
C TRP A 207 9.14 22.62 -4.18
N GLU A 208 10.46 22.52 -4.37
CA GLU A 208 11.14 23.21 -5.46
C GLU A 208 10.90 22.51 -6.81
N GLN A 209 10.58 23.31 -7.84
CA GLN A 209 10.46 22.82 -9.23
C GLN A 209 11.79 22.23 -9.75
N GLY A 210 12.93 22.64 -9.18
CA GLY A 210 14.26 22.14 -9.51
C GLY A 210 14.52 20.68 -9.10
N LEU A 211 13.63 20.06 -8.33
CA LEU A 211 13.72 18.65 -7.94
C LEU A 211 13.41 17.69 -9.12
N PHE A 212 12.76 18.17 -10.18
CA PHE A 212 12.60 17.41 -11.42
C PHE A 212 13.95 17.30 -12.13
N LYS A 213 14.52 16.09 -12.13
CA LYS A 213 15.81 15.82 -12.79
C LYS A 213 15.61 15.70 -14.29
N ASN A 214 16.53 16.31 -15.05
CA ASN A 214 16.51 16.30 -16.52
C ASN A 214 16.79 14.92 -17.15
N GLU A 215 17.35 13.99 -16.37
CA GLU A 215 17.91 12.72 -16.87
C GLU A 215 17.74 11.59 -15.82
N GLU A 216 16.50 11.24 -15.49
CA GLU A 216 16.27 10.07 -14.65
C GLU A 216 16.48 8.78 -15.43
N LEU A 217 17.30 7.88 -14.89
CA LEU A 217 17.46 6.54 -15.43
C LEU A 217 16.20 5.74 -15.11
N ILE A 218 15.51 5.31 -16.16
CA ILE A 218 14.28 4.51 -16.07
C ILE A 218 14.47 3.18 -16.77
N ASN A 219 13.72 2.17 -16.33
CA ASN A 219 13.61 0.91 -17.04
C ASN A 219 12.49 1.01 -18.08
N TYR A 220 12.82 1.01 -19.36
CA TYR A 220 11.83 1.10 -20.45
C TYR A 220 10.82 -0.05 -20.44
N LEU A 221 11.16 -1.19 -19.85
CA LEU A 221 10.23 -2.33 -19.72
C LEU A 221 9.00 -1.97 -18.86
N ASN A 222 9.18 -1.08 -17.89
CA ASN A 222 8.13 -0.61 -16.98
C ASN A 222 7.79 0.86 -17.23
N ALA A 223 7.99 1.34 -18.45
CA ALA A 223 7.70 2.73 -18.82
C ALA A 223 6.81 2.81 -20.06
N LEU A 224 5.86 3.73 -20.05
CA LEU A 224 4.95 3.98 -21.16
C LEU A 224 5.33 5.30 -21.84
N PRO A 225 5.56 5.32 -23.17
CA PRO A 225 5.75 6.57 -23.90
C PRO A 225 4.44 7.36 -23.92
N VAL A 226 4.51 8.64 -23.55
CA VAL A 226 3.32 9.51 -23.43
C VAL A 226 3.58 10.89 -24.02
N LYS A 227 2.52 11.52 -24.53
CA LYS A 227 2.60 12.85 -25.17
C LYS A 227 2.29 13.97 -24.17
N HIS A 228 1.23 13.84 -23.39
CA HIS A 228 0.70 14.89 -22.51
C HIS A 228 1.33 14.91 -21.09
N SER A 229 2.58 14.48 -20.96
CA SER A 229 3.33 14.48 -19.69
C SER A 229 4.63 15.28 -19.79
N ILE A 230 5.14 15.72 -18.64
CA ILE A 230 6.43 16.44 -18.51
C ILE A 230 7.63 15.59 -18.91
N TYR A 231 7.51 14.26 -18.88
CA TYR A 231 8.53 13.32 -19.32
C TYR A 231 8.12 12.66 -20.65
N GLU A 232 9.10 12.17 -21.41
CA GLU A 232 8.84 11.34 -22.61
C GLU A 232 8.21 10.00 -22.24
N TYR A 233 8.60 9.45 -21.09
CA TYR A 233 8.09 8.19 -20.57
C TYR A 233 7.56 8.36 -19.15
N VAL A 234 6.53 7.60 -18.81
CA VAL A 234 5.99 7.50 -17.44
C VAL A 234 6.24 6.09 -16.93
N VAL A 235 6.97 6.00 -15.82
CA VAL A 235 7.25 4.72 -15.13
C VAL A 235 6.00 4.29 -14.37
N TYR A 236 5.59 3.03 -14.52
CA TYR A 236 4.47 2.44 -13.79
C TYR A 236 4.96 1.28 -12.93
N GLU A 237 4.34 1.11 -11.76
CA GLU A 237 4.66 -0.01 -10.85
C GLU A 237 3.58 -1.10 -10.87
N SER A 238 2.41 -0.78 -11.43
CA SER A 238 1.26 -1.68 -11.53
C SER A 238 0.61 -1.64 -12.92
N ASP A 239 -0.05 -2.74 -13.32
CA ASP A 239 -0.84 -2.78 -14.55
C ASP A 239 -2.00 -1.76 -14.53
N VAL A 240 -2.51 -1.44 -13.35
CA VAL A 240 -3.57 -0.43 -13.16
C VAL A 240 -3.03 0.97 -13.49
N GLU A 241 -1.84 1.33 -13.01
CA GLU A 241 -1.18 2.60 -13.39
C GLU A 241 -0.89 2.68 -14.89
N ARG A 242 -0.46 1.56 -15.49
CA ARG A 242 -0.20 1.50 -16.93
C ARG A 242 -1.45 1.82 -17.75
N GLU A 243 -2.56 1.15 -17.44
CA GLU A 243 -3.84 1.40 -18.12
C GLU A 243 -4.36 2.82 -17.81
N PHE A 244 -4.15 3.31 -16.60
CA PHE A 244 -4.49 4.67 -16.20
C PHE A 244 -3.73 5.71 -17.03
N ALA A 245 -2.40 5.63 -17.10
CA ALA A 245 -1.55 6.53 -17.88
C ALA A 245 -1.91 6.51 -19.38
N LYS A 246 -2.18 5.33 -19.94
CA LYS A 246 -2.58 5.18 -21.35
C LYS A 246 -3.92 5.85 -21.63
N LYS A 247 -4.89 5.72 -20.72
CA LYS A 247 -6.19 6.39 -20.84
C LYS A 247 -6.09 7.90 -20.67
N LEU A 248 -5.23 8.39 -19.77
CA LEU A 248 -4.99 9.82 -19.62
C LEU A 248 -4.39 10.43 -20.90
N ASP A 249 -3.42 9.76 -21.51
CA ASP A 249 -2.75 10.26 -22.72
C ASP A 249 -3.68 10.25 -23.95
N GLY A 250 -4.64 9.31 -24.02
CA GLY A 250 -5.60 9.21 -25.12
C GLY A 250 -6.82 10.14 -25.02
N ARG A 251 -6.95 10.90 -23.93
CA ARG A 251 -8.09 11.77 -23.66
C ARG A 251 -7.80 13.21 -24.08
N GLU A 252 -8.63 13.76 -24.97
CA GLU A 252 -8.47 15.14 -25.47
C GLU A 252 -8.80 16.20 -24.42
N ASP A 253 -9.55 15.85 -23.37
CA ASP A 253 -9.87 16.75 -22.26
C ASP A 253 -8.71 16.94 -21.27
N ILE A 254 -7.63 16.17 -21.41
CA ILE A 254 -6.46 16.25 -20.53
C ILE A 254 -5.36 17.00 -21.27
N LYS A 255 -5.02 18.18 -20.76
CA LYS A 255 -3.94 19.00 -21.32
C LYS A 255 -2.57 18.56 -20.82
N LEU A 256 -2.49 18.19 -19.54
CA LEU A 256 -1.23 17.79 -18.91
C LEU A 256 -1.50 16.84 -17.75
N PHE A 257 -0.65 15.82 -17.60
CA PHE A 257 -0.61 15.00 -16.38
C PHE A 257 0.83 14.70 -15.97
N VAL A 258 1.05 14.56 -14.67
CA VAL A 258 2.36 14.30 -14.08
C VAL A 258 2.23 13.17 -13.07
N LYS A 259 3.08 12.15 -13.20
CA LYS A 259 3.28 11.18 -12.12
C LYS A 259 4.18 11.84 -11.08
N LEU A 260 3.70 11.96 -9.85
CA LEU A 260 4.46 12.62 -8.81
C LEU A 260 5.61 11.69 -8.36
N PRO A 261 6.83 12.21 -8.26
CA PRO A 261 7.99 11.42 -7.86
C PRO A 261 8.00 11.13 -6.36
N GLY A 262 8.74 10.11 -5.95
CA GLY A 262 8.80 9.63 -4.56
C GLY A 262 9.20 10.69 -3.52
N TRP A 263 9.88 11.77 -3.92
CA TRP A 263 10.24 12.89 -3.03
C TRP A 263 9.06 13.83 -2.70
N PHE A 264 7.95 13.76 -3.44
CA PHE A 264 6.74 14.53 -3.17
C PHE A 264 5.94 13.86 -2.04
N GLU A 265 6.39 14.06 -0.80
CA GLU A 265 5.84 13.41 0.38
C GLU A 265 5.05 14.40 1.25
N VAL A 266 3.77 14.12 1.46
CA VAL A 266 2.89 14.80 2.41
C VAL A 266 3.06 14.14 3.79
N ASP A 267 3.33 14.96 4.80
CA ASP A 267 3.42 14.50 6.18
C ASP A 267 2.03 14.14 6.73
N THR A 268 1.93 12.93 7.26
CA THR A 268 0.72 12.46 7.94
C THR A 268 1.10 11.76 9.25
N PRO A 269 0.20 11.73 10.25
CA PRO A 269 0.45 11.08 11.53
C PRO A 269 0.62 9.56 11.43
N VAL A 270 0.19 8.95 10.31
CA VAL A 270 0.34 7.51 10.03
C VAL A 270 1.52 7.22 9.10
N GLY A 271 2.45 8.17 8.99
CA GLY A 271 3.63 8.12 8.14
C GLY A 271 3.47 8.89 6.82
N LYS A 272 4.54 9.00 6.05
CA LYS A 272 4.54 9.80 4.82
C LYS A 272 3.59 9.23 3.76
N TYR A 273 2.91 10.13 3.06
CA TYR A 273 1.99 9.83 1.96
C TYR A 273 2.50 10.48 0.66
N ASN A 274 2.59 9.71 -0.41
CA ASN A 274 2.95 10.19 -1.73
C ASN A 274 1.75 9.94 -2.66
N PRO A 275 1.07 10.99 -3.16
CA PRO A 275 0.00 10.84 -4.14
C PRO A 275 0.55 10.50 -5.52
N ASP A 276 -0.15 9.63 -6.27
CA ASP A 276 0.39 9.10 -7.53
C ASP A 276 0.41 10.12 -8.71
N TRP A 277 -0.67 10.89 -8.89
CA TRP A 277 -0.87 11.70 -10.11
C TRP A 277 -1.36 13.11 -9.83
N ALA A 278 -0.82 14.09 -10.56
CA ALA A 278 -1.38 15.42 -10.71
C ALA A 278 -1.86 15.61 -12.16
N ILE A 279 -3.13 15.97 -12.35
CA ILE A 279 -3.79 16.03 -13.65
C ILE A 279 -4.40 17.41 -13.85
N LEU A 280 -4.20 17.97 -15.04
CA LEU A 280 -4.81 19.19 -15.51
C LEU A 280 -5.81 18.86 -16.61
N LYS A 281 -7.08 19.00 -16.29
CA LYS A 281 -8.20 18.79 -17.20
C LYS A 281 -8.73 20.13 -17.70
N HIS A 282 -9.02 20.23 -18.99
CA HIS A 282 -9.58 21.42 -19.61
C HIS A 282 -10.74 21.04 -20.53
N TYR A 283 -11.95 21.45 -20.15
CA TYR A 283 -13.15 21.32 -20.98
C TYR A 283 -13.74 22.72 -21.20
N ASP A 284 -14.43 23.26 -20.19
CA ASP A 284 -14.92 24.65 -20.12
C ASP A 284 -14.16 25.47 -19.06
N GLU A 285 -13.77 24.84 -17.95
CA GLU A 285 -12.91 25.41 -16.91
C GLU A 285 -11.68 24.53 -16.69
N THR A 286 -10.55 25.14 -16.30
CA THR A 286 -9.33 24.41 -15.97
C THR A 286 -9.43 23.84 -14.57
N VAL A 287 -9.50 22.52 -14.45
CA VAL A 287 -9.59 21.80 -13.18
C VAL A 287 -8.27 21.08 -12.92
N TYR A 288 -7.72 21.31 -11.72
CA TYR A 288 -6.52 20.65 -11.22
C TYR A 288 -6.96 19.55 -10.29
N LEU A 289 -6.54 18.31 -10.56
CA LEU A 289 -6.92 17.16 -9.75
C LEU A 289 -5.68 16.41 -9.32
N VAL A 290 -5.68 15.97 -8.06
CA VAL A 290 -4.74 14.95 -7.60
C VAL A 290 -5.48 13.62 -7.52
N ARG A 291 -4.92 12.59 -8.15
CA ARG A 291 -5.52 11.25 -8.24
C ARG A 291 -4.58 10.20 -7.67
N GLU A 292 -5.16 9.30 -6.89
CA GLU A 292 -4.51 8.09 -6.41
C GLU A 292 -4.96 6.90 -7.26
N THR A 293 -4.02 6.10 -7.75
CA THR A 293 -4.31 4.84 -8.44
C THR A 293 -4.30 3.67 -7.47
N LYS A 294 -5.41 2.92 -7.40
CA LYS A 294 -5.52 1.73 -6.54
C LYS A 294 -6.07 0.54 -7.30
N GLY A 295 -5.68 -0.67 -6.89
CA GLY A 295 -6.21 -1.91 -7.46
C GLY A 295 -7.67 -2.21 -7.11
N THR A 296 -8.27 -1.50 -6.13
CA THR A 296 -9.67 -1.72 -5.72
C THR A 296 -10.26 -0.44 -5.10
N LYS A 297 -11.55 -0.16 -5.34
CA LYS A 297 -12.30 1.00 -4.77
C LYS A 297 -12.78 0.78 -3.33
N ASP A 298 -12.71 -0.46 -2.84
CA ASP A 298 -13.19 -0.84 -1.51
C ASP A 298 -12.19 -0.40 -0.43
N PHE A 299 -12.48 0.73 0.21
CA PHE A 299 -11.76 1.17 1.41
C PHE A 299 -11.76 0.13 2.54
N LEU A 300 -12.78 -0.74 2.58
CA LEU A 300 -12.89 -1.84 3.53
C LEU A 300 -11.91 -3.00 3.28
N LYS A 301 -11.33 -3.10 2.06
CA LYS A 301 -10.34 -4.12 1.69
C LYS A 301 -8.90 -3.62 1.75
N LEU A 302 -8.70 -2.31 1.87
CA LEU A 302 -7.37 -1.73 2.09
C LEU A 302 -6.91 -2.07 3.52
N ARG A 303 -5.60 -2.29 3.70
CA ARG A 303 -5.03 -2.26 5.05
C ARG A 303 -5.39 -0.90 5.65
N THR A 304 -5.88 -0.87 6.89
CA THR A 304 -6.39 0.35 7.56
C THR A 304 -5.47 1.56 7.34
N SER A 305 -4.16 1.34 7.39
CA SER A 305 -3.14 2.37 7.20
C SER A 305 -3.12 3.03 5.81
N GLU A 306 -3.44 2.32 4.73
CA GLU A 306 -3.47 2.90 3.37
C GLU A 306 -4.70 3.78 3.17
N ALA A 307 -5.86 3.33 3.64
CA ALA A 307 -7.08 4.12 3.62
C ALA A 307 -6.92 5.42 4.44
N ASP A 308 -6.27 5.33 5.61
CA ASP A 308 -5.99 6.47 6.46
C ASP A 308 -5.05 7.48 5.78
N LYS A 309 -3.99 7.03 5.09
CA LYS A 309 -3.10 7.90 4.30
C LYS A 309 -3.84 8.65 3.20
N VAL A 310 -4.70 7.96 2.45
CA VAL A 310 -5.52 8.55 1.39
C VAL A 310 -6.46 9.62 1.97
N ARG A 311 -7.06 9.36 3.13
CA ARG A 311 -7.92 10.32 3.82
C ARG A 311 -7.16 11.55 4.31
N CYS A 312 -5.95 11.37 4.82
CA CYS A 312 -5.04 12.48 5.14
C CYS A 312 -4.70 13.29 3.88
N GLY A 313 -4.41 12.63 2.76
CA GLY A 313 -4.19 13.26 1.47
C GLY A 313 -5.37 14.12 1.02
N GLN A 314 -6.60 13.61 1.14
CA GLN A 314 -7.81 14.36 0.82
C GLN A 314 -7.91 15.66 1.62
N LYS A 315 -7.68 15.61 2.95
CA LYS A 315 -7.72 16.79 3.81
C LYS A 315 -6.58 17.78 3.54
N HIS A 316 -5.40 17.28 3.16
CA HIS A 316 -4.27 18.11 2.76
C HIS A 316 -4.63 18.96 1.53
N PHE A 317 -5.15 18.32 0.48
CA PHE A 317 -5.52 19.02 -0.75
C PHE A 317 -6.78 19.88 -0.58
N GLU A 318 -7.70 19.52 0.31
CA GLU A 318 -8.81 20.39 0.73
C GLU A 318 -8.31 21.70 1.36
N ALA A 319 -7.27 21.65 2.20
CA ALA A 319 -6.64 22.86 2.74
C ALA A 319 -5.91 23.70 1.67
N LEU A 320 -5.52 23.08 0.55
CA LEU A 320 -4.94 23.73 -0.62
C LEU A 320 -6.01 24.22 -1.63
N ASP A 321 -7.29 23.93 -1.41
CA ASP A 321 -8.39 24.20 -2.35
C ASP A 321 -8.18 23.48 -3.72
N VAL A 322 -7.61 22.27 -3.66
CA VAL A 322 -7.36 21.41 -4.83
C VAL A 322 -8.27 20.18 -4.77
N PRO A 323 -9.09 19.92 -5.80
CA PRO A 323 -9.88 18.70 -5.90
C PRO A 323 -9.02 17.43 -5.82
N PHE A 324 -9.24 16.61 -4.79
CA PHE A 324 -8.62 15.28 -4.64
C PHE A 324 -9.66 14.18 -4.82
N ALA A 325 -9.33 13.14 -5.58
CA ALA A 325 -10.21 12.00 -5.72
C ALA A 325 -9.46 10.69 -5.99
N VAL A 326 -9.95 9.59 -5.45
CA VAL A 326 -9.39 8.25 -5.68
C VAL A 326 -9.93 7.69 -6.99
N ALA A 327 -9.06 7.14 -7.84
CA ALA A 327 -9.44 6.57 -9.12
C ALA A 327 -8.89 5.14 -9.28
N VAL A 328 -9.76 4.23 -9.69
CA VAL A 328 -9.36 2.87 -10.11
C VAL A 328 -9.34 2.76 -11.64
N THR A 329 -10.03 3.68 -12.30
CA THR A 329 -10.07 3.85 -13.74
C THR A 329 -10.03 5.35 -14.04
N ALA A 330 -9.40 5.73 -15.16
CA ALA A 330 -9.32 7.11 -15.65
C ALA A 330 -10.61 7.58 -16.33
N GLU A 331 -11.78 7.18 -15.81
CA GLU A 331 -13.10 7.59 -16.32
C GLU A 331 -13.56 8.91 -15.70
#